data_AF-A0A7V4FG60-F1
#
_entry.id   AF-A0A7V4FG60-F1
#
_cell.length_a   1.000
_cell.length_b   1.000
_cell.length_c   1.000
_cell.angle_alpha   90.00
_cell.angle_beta   90.00
_cell.angle_gamma   90.00
#
_symmetry.space_group_name_H-M   'P 1'
#
loop_
_entity.id
_entity.type
_entity.pdbx_description
1 polymer ?
#
loop_
_entity_poly.entity_id
_entity_poly.type
_entity_poly.pdbx_seq_one_letter_code
_entity_poly.pdbx_strand_id
1 'polypeptide(L)'
;MDYLKEVKEAAEEVLKVLGEGYEEKVYEEALAHELRIRKIPYERQRNFEIIYKGYKVGEGRADLILNPLWCNKSGEEIVLELKKVKKISDAHRRQAQVYMISLNINKGAILSFGDEIILEEVERPKRNINSSVTQAKKSNEPISSLLKRAANEVFEYFGVEFLYRETKEGKGSEIFSNAIGVELRLNGIEYSKATFPICYKNHKVADLSFNFVFPNGEVAQVSSYEDKEEVEENLEEFKYY
;
A
#
# COMPACT_ATOMS: atom_id res chain seq x y z
N MET A 1 -23.39 0.45 -19.46
CA MET A 1 -23.80 -0.25 -18.23
C MET A 1 -23.09 0.41 -17.08
N ASP A 2 -23.80 0.79 -16.02
CA ASP A 2 -23.20 1.40 -14.85
C ASP A 2 -22.87 0.32 -13.83
N TYR A 3 -21.63 -0.17 -13.84
CA TYR A 3 -21.21 -1.28 -13.01
C TYR A 3 -21.25 -0.96 -11.50
N LEU A 4 -21.03 0.29 -11.10
CA LEU A 4 -21.07 0.66 -9.69
C LEU A 4 -22.50 0.62 -9.14
N LYS A 5 -23.46 1.08 -9.94
CA LYS A 5 -24.88 0.96 -9.60
C LYS A 5 -25.28 -0.52 -9.42
N GLU A 6 -24.93 -1.37 -10.37
CA GLU A 6 -25.23 -2.81 -10.33
C GLU A 6 -24.58 -3.51 -9.12
N VAL A 7 -23.34 -3.13 -8.78
CA VAL A 7 -22.65 -3.60 -7.57
C VAL A 7 -23.35 -3.15 -6.31
N LYS A 8 -23.82 -1.90 -6.24
CA LYS A 8 -24.57 -1.40 -5.09
C LYS A 8 -25.85 -2.21 -4.87
N GLU A 9 -26.62 -2.45 -5.93
CA GLU A 9 -27.85 -3.25 -5.87
C GLU A 9 -27.57 -4.72 -5.50
N ALA A 10 -26.43 -5.27 -5.90
CA ALA A 10 -25.97 -6.59 -5.48
C ALA A 10 -25.62 -6.61 -3.98
N ALA A 11 -24.91 -5.60 -3.50
CA ALA A 11 -24.54 -5.48 -2.10
C ALA A 11 -25.76 -5.28 -1.19
N GLU A 12 -26.77 -4.54 -1.64
CA GLU A 12 -28.04 -4.34 -0.92
C GLU A 12 -28.80 -5.67 -0.75
N GLU A 13 -28.85 -6.50 -1.80
CA GLU A 13 -29.47 -7.83 -1.69
C GLU A 13 -28.67 -8.73 -0.73
N VAL A 14 -27.34 -8.71 -0.78
CA VAL A 14 -26.48 -9.44 0.16
C VAL A 14 -26.76 -8.99 1.60
N LEU A 15 -26.81 -7.68 1.87
CA LEU A 15 -27.10 -7.15 3.20
C LEU A 15 -28.50 -7.51 3.67
N LYS A 16 -29.49 -7.49 2.78
CA LYS A 16 -30.88 -7.87 3.09
C LYS A 16 -31.00 -9.36 3.48
N VAL A 17 -30.25 -10.24 2.82
CA VAL A 17 -30.30 -11.69 3.08
C VAL A 17 -29.48 -12.06 4.32
N LEU A 18 -28.28 -11.50 4.48
CA LEU A 18 -27.39 -11.84 5.59
C LEU A 18 -27.65 -11.01 6.86
N GLY A 19 -28.22 -9.82 6.74
CA GLY A 19 -28.33 -8.85 7.82
C GLY A 19 -26.99 -8.26 8.23
N GLU A 20 -26.99 -7.48 9.31
CA GLU A 20 -25.83 -6.86 9.91
C GLU A 20 -25.24 -7.78 11.00
N GLY A 21 -24.01 -8.26 10.85
CA GLY A 21 -23.37 -9.01 11.93
C GLY A 21 -22.14 -9.83 11.56
N TYR A 22 -21.90 -10.03 10.28
CA TYR A 22 -20.77 -10.82 9.82
C TYR A 22 -19.49 -9.99 9.65
N GLU A 23 -18.36 -10.68 9.59
CA GLU A 23 -17.07 -10.08 9.24
C GLU A 23 -17.03 -9.68 7.76
N GLU A 24 -16.16 -8.73 7.42
CA GLU A 24 -15.95 -8.22 6.06
C GLU A 24 -15.79 -9.33 5.01
N LYS A 25 -14.98 -10.36 5.32
CA LYS A 25 -14.73 -11.50 4.44
C LYS A 25 -16.00 -12.27 4.06
N VAL A 26 -16.99 -12.34 4.94
CA VAL A 26 -18.26 -13.01 4.66
C VAL A 26 -19.06 -12.21 3.62
N TYR A 27 -19.08 -10.89 3.75
CA TYR A 27 -19.73 -10.03 2.77
C TYR A 27 -19.00 -10.02 1.43
N GLU A 28 -17.67 -10.06 1.41
CA GLU A 28 -16.89 -10.22 0.17
C GLU A 28 -17.27 -11.52 -0.56
N GLU A 29 -17.31 -12.65 0.16
CA GLU A 29 -17.67 -13.94 -0.44
C GLU A 29 -19.12 -13.93 -0.99
N ALA A 30 -20.05 -13.38 -0.21
CA ALA A 30 -21.45 -13.28 -0.61
C ALA A 30 -21.64 -12.35 -1.81
N LEU A 31 -20.97 -11.20 -1.83
CA LEU A 31 -20.99 -10.28 -2.96
C LEU A 31 -20.40 -10.93 -4.21
N ALA A 32 -19.27 -11.62 -4.10
CA ALA A 32 -18.69 -12.35 -5.22
C ALA A 32 -19.66 -13.40 -5.80
N HIS A 33 -20.43 -14.08 -4.94
CA HIS A 33 -21.49 -14.99 -5.39
C HIS A 33 -22.62 -14.25 -6.13
N GLU A 34 -23.12 -13.15 -5.57
CA GLU A 34 -24.19 -12.36 -6.17
C GLU A 34 -23.77 -11.75 -7.53
N LEU A 35 -22.55 -11.20 -7.63
CA LEU A 35 -22.01 -10.71 -8.90
C LEU A 35 -21.94 -11.80 -9.97
N ARG A 36 -21.64 -13.05 -9.57
CA ARG A 36 -21.63 -14.20 -10.48
C ARG A 36 -23.03 -14.53 -10.99
N ILE A 37 -24.04 -14.54 -10.12
CA ILE A 37 -25.44 -14.74 -10.51
C ILE A 37 -25.88 -13.67 -11.50
N ARG A 38 -25.51 -12.41 -11.24
CA ARG A 38 -25.80 -11.24 -12.09
C ARG A 38 -24.94 -11.16 -13.36
N LYS A 39 -24.00 -12.09 -13.56
CA LYS A 39 -23.06 -12.12 -14.70
C LYS A 39 -22.24 -10.82 -14.81
N ILE A 40 -21.94 -10.19 -13.68
CA ILE A 40 -21.04 -9.04 -13.59
C ILE A 40 -19.62 -9.61 -13.56
N PRO A 41 -18.74 -9.23 -14.50
CA PRO A 41 -17.39 -9.77 -14.56
C PRO A 41 -16.52 -9.12 -13.48
N TYR A 42 -15.88 -9.95 -12.68
CA TYR A 42 -14.99 -9.50 -11.61
C TYR A 42 -13.80 -10.46 -11.44
N GLU A 43 -12.73 -9.93 -10.88
CA GLU A 43 -11.65 -10.67 -10.26
C GLU A 43 -11.73 -10.45 -8.75
N ARG A 44 -11.40 -11.50 -7.99
CA ARG A 44 -11.40 -11.42 -6.53
C ARG A 44 -10.02 -11.68 -5.99
N GLN A 45 -9.65 -10.89 -5.00
CA GLN A 45 -8.48 -11.10 -4.18
C GLN A 45 -7.19 -11.19 -5.03
N ARG A 46 -7.09 -10.28 -6.02
CA ARG A 46 -6.01 -10.22 -7.02
C ARG A 46 -4.73 -9.72 -6.37
N ASN A 47 -3.69 -10.56 -6.38
CA ASN A 47 -2.35 -10.15 -5.97
C ASN A 47 -1.72 -9.24 -7.05
N PHE A 48 -1.00 -8.22 -6.61
CA PHE A 48 -0.25 -7.33 -7.49
C PHE A 48 1.05 -6.89 -6.84
N GLU A 49 2.01 -6.49 -7.68
CA GLU A 49 3.30 -5.98 -7.23
C GLU A 49 3.27 -4.46 -7.13
N ILE A 50 3.96 -3.92 -6.14
CA ILE A 50 4.24 -2.49 -6.04
C ILE A 50 5.62 -2.26 -6.63
N ILE A 51 5.67 -1.48 -7.71
CA ILE A 51 6.87 -1.27 -8.50
C ILE A 51 7.39 0.17 -8.33
N TYR A 52 8.70 0.31 -8.12
CA TYR A 52 9.44 1.56 -8.15
C TYR A 52 10.62 1.44 -9.12
N LYS A 53 10.70 2.31 -10.14
CA LYS A 53 11.76 2.30 -11.17
C LYS A 53 12.04 0.92 -11.81
N GLY A 54 11.00 0.09 -11.94
CA GLY A 54 11.09 -1.27 -12.50
C GLY A 54 11.44 -2.37 -11.49
N TYR A 55 11.61 -2.04 -10.21
CA TYR A 55 11.90 -3.01 -9.14
C TYR A 55 10.69 -3.22 -8.24
N LYS A 56 10.43 -4.48 -7.87
CA LYS A 56 9.44 -4.81 -6.83
C LYS A 56 9.92 -4.29 -5.47
N VAL A 57 9.10 -3.46 -4.83
CA VAL A 57 9.35 -2.90 -3.49
C VAL A 57 8.29 -3.30 -2.46
N GLY A 58 7.24 -3.98 -2.93
CA GLY A 58 6.19 -4.54 -2.10
C GLY A 58 5.18 -5.30 -2.95
N GLU A 59 4.12 -5.76 -2.31
CA GLU A 59 3.03 -6.49 -2.96
C GLU A 59 1.73 -6.16 -2.26
N GLY A 60 0.60 -6.26 -2.95
CA GLY A 60 -0.73 -6.02 -2.40
C GLY A 60 -1.77 -6.97 -2.95
N ARG A 61 -2.96 -6.91 -2.36
CA ARG A 61 -4.08 -7.76 -2.73
C ARG A 61 -5.34 -6.91 -2.72
N ALA A 62 -5.93 -6.71 -3.89
CA ALA A 62 -7.18 -5.97 -4.02
C ALA A 62 -8.36 -6.93 -3.81
N ASP A 63 -9.37 -6.50 -3.06
CA ASP A 63 -10.53 -7.35 -2.71
C ASP A 63 -11.31 -7.75 -3.96
N LEU A 64 -11.74 -6.77 -4.75
CA LEU A 64 -12.46 -6.98 -5.99
C LEU A 64 -12.00 -5.98 -7.07
N ILE A 65 -11.97 -6.46 -8.31
CA ILE A 65 -11.79 -5.62 -9.50
C ILE A 65 -12.90 -5.99 -10.47
N LEU A 66 -13.76 -5.04 -10.82
CA LEU A 66 -14.72 -5.24 -11.91
C LEU A 66 -13.96 -5.18 -13.22
N ASN A 67 -14.09 -6.21 -14.05
CA ASN A 67 -13.30 -6.34 -15.27
C ASN A 67 -14.17 -6.61 -16.51
N PRO A 68 -14.89 -5.60 -17.01
CA PRO A 68 -15.79 -5.78 -18.16
C PRO A 68 -15.06 -6.14 -19.45
N LEU A 69 -13.84 -5.63 -19.63
CA LEU A 69 -13.04 -5.83 -20.84
C LEU A 69 -12.72 -7.31 -21.09
N TRP A 70 -12.50 -8.09 -20.04
CA TRP A 70 -12.17 -9.52 -20.15
C TRP A 70 -13.32 -10.40 -20.66
N CYS A 71 -14.54 -9.88 -20.62
CA CYS A 71 -15.73 -10.56 -21.12
C CYS A 71 -16.28 -9.92 -22.40
N ASN A 72 -15.46 -9.16 -23.14
CA ASN A 72 -15.86 -8.40 -24.32
C ASN A 72 -17.05 -7.46 -24.05
N LYS A 73 -17.18 -6.96 -22.81
CA LYS A 73 -18.19 -5.95 -22.46
C LYS A 73 -17.57 -4.57 -22.50
N SER A 74 -18.36 -3.57 -22.91
CA SER A 74 -17.96 -2.16 -22.82
C SER A 74 -17.86 -1.71 -21.36
N GLY A 75 -16.81 -0.96 -21.04
CA GLY A 75 -16.56 -0.40 -19.71
C GLY A 75 -15.07 -0.23 -19.47
N GLU A 76 -14.73 0.18 -18.26
CA GLU A 76 -13.34 0.25 -17.76
C GLU A 76 -13.19 -0.68 -16.55
N GLU A 77 -11.96 -1.05 -16.22
CA GLU A 77 -11.68 -1.74 -14.97
C GLU A 77 -12.00 -0.82 -13.78
N ILE A 78 -12.54 -1.38 -12.70
CA ILE A 78 -12.89 -0.62 -11.49
C ILE A 78 -12.35 -1.36 -10.27
N VAL A 79 -11.49 -0.71 -9.49
CA VAL A 79 -11.07 -1.21 -8.18
C VAL A 79 -12.25 -1.06 -7.21
N LEU A 80 -12.55 -2.12 -6.47
CA LEU A 80 -13.60 -2.11 -5.44
C LEU A 80 -12.99 -2.58 -4.11
N GLU A 81 -12.80 -1.63 -3.20
CA GLU A 81 -12.31 -1.88 -1.84
C GLU A 81 -13.49 -2.17 -0.92
N LEU A 82 -13.45 -3.28 -0.19
CA LEU A 82 -14.53 -3.64 0.72
C LEU A 82 -14.22 -3.21 2.15
N LYS A 83 -15.27 -2.77 2.86
CA LYS A 83 -15.19 -2.48 4.28
C LYS A 83 -16.41 -2.98 5.05
N LYS A 84 -16.23 -3.21 6.35
CA LYS A 84 -17.30 -3.40 7.34
C LYS A 84 -17.32 -2.25 8.35
N VAL A 85 -17.67 -1.04 7.88
CA VAL A 85 -17.68 0.18 8.74
C VAL A 85 -18.93 1.02 8.53
N LYS A 86 -19.32 1.77 9.57
CA LYS A 86 -20.43 2.74 9.48
C LYS A 86 -20.05 4.03 8.76
N LYS A 87 -18.76 4.33 8.67
CA LYS A 87 -18.25 5.54 8.02
C LYS A 87 -16.92 5.26 7.33
N ILE A 88 -16.81 5.72 6.09
CA ILE A 88 -15.57 5.64 5.32
C ILE A 88 -14.58 6.70 5.80
N SER A 89 -13.41 6.24 6.23
CA SER A 89 -12.30 7.08 6.67
C SER A 89 -11.38 7.42 5.51
N ASP A 90 -10.51 8.42 5.69
CA ASP A 90 -9.50 8.74 4.69
C ASP A 90 -8.47 7.61 4.52
N ALA A 91 -8.23 6.79 5.54
CA ALA A 91 -7.36 5.62 5.42
C ALA A 91 -7.92 4.62 4.39
N HIS A 92 -9.23 4.41 4.38
CA HIS A 92 -9.88 3.53 3.38
C HIS A 92 -9.74 4.11 1.95
N ARG A 93 -9.93 5.43 1.79
CA ARG A 93 -9.70 6.13 0.50
C ARG A 93 -8.28 5.94 0.02
N ARG A 94 -7.31 6.15 0.91
CA ARG A 94 -5.89 5.98 0.60
C ARG A 94 -5.55 4.55 0.20
N GLN A 95 -6.13 3.55 0.87
CA GLN A 95 -5.96 2.14 0.50
C GLN A 95 -6.46 1.85 -0.93
N ALA A 96 -7.68 2.28 -1.27
CA ALA A 96 -8.21 2.14 -2.63
C ALA A 96 -7.31 2.87 -3.67
N GLN A 97 -6.83 4.07 -3.35
CA GLN A 97 -5.93 4.84 -4.21
C GLN A 97 -4.59 4.12 -4.45
N VAL A 98 -4.02 3.46 -3.44
CA VAL A 98 -2.81 2.62 -3.60
C VAL A 98 -3.05 1.52 -4.63
N TYR A 99 -4.21 0.88 -4.59
CA TYR A 99 -4.56 -0.22 -5.50
C TYR A 99 -4.75 0.32 -6.93
N MET A 100 -5.45 1.43 -7.08
CA MET A 100 -5.62 2.12 -8.36
C MET A 100 -4.29 2.52 -9.01
N ILE A 101 -3.35 3.07 -8.22
CA ILE A 101 -2.00 3.42 -8.69
C ILE A 101 -1.24 2.16 -9.11
N SER A 102 -1.20 1.14 -8.26
CA SER A 102 -0.39 -0.06 -8.46
C SER A 102 -0.88 -0.93 -9.62
N LEU A 103 -2.20 -0.99 -9.82
CA LEU A 103 -2.84 -1.74 -10.91
C LEU A 103 -3.00 -0.91 -12.20
N ASN A 104 -2.67 0.38 -12.16
CA ASN A 104 -2.91 1.33 -13.25
C ASN A 104 -4.38 1.43 -13.69
N ILE A 105 -5.30 1.35 -12.73
CA ILE A 105 -6.74 1.45 -12.94
C ILE A 105 -7.22 2.85 -12.53
N ASN A 106 -7.97 3.53 -13.39
CA ASN A 106 -8.36 4.93 -13.19
C ASN A 106 -9.62 5.13 -12.35
N LYS A 107 -10.48 4.13 -12.29
CA LYS A 107 -11.76 4.18 -11.56
C LYS A 107 -11.73 3.28 -10.34
N GLY A 108 -12.23 3.79 -9.21
CA GLY A 108 -12.26 3.06 -7.96
C GLY A 108 -13.47 3.43 -7.11
N ALA A 109 -13.87 2.53 -6.23
CA ALA A 109 -14.89 2.79 -5.23
C ALA A 109 -14.61 2.01 -3.95
N ILE A 110 -15.11 2.53 -2.83
CA ILE A 110 -15.18 1.81 -1.56
C ILE A 110 -16.63 1.41 -1.36
N LEU A 111 -16.82 0.14 -1.03
CA LEU A 111 -18.12 -0.44 -0.70
C LEU A 111 -18.11 -0.90 0.75
N SER A 112 -18.88 -0.24 1.60
CA SER A 112 -18.97 -0.58 3.01
C SER A 112 -20.31 -1.24 3.37
N PHE A 113 -20.23 -2.38 4.04
CA PHE A 113 -21.36 -3.08 4.64
C PHE A 113 -21.59 -2.57 6.07
N GLY A 114 -22.23 -1.40 6.21
CA GLY A 114 -22.65 -0.83 7.48
C GLY A 114 -24.04 -1.29 7.92
N ASP A 115 -24.77 -0.37 8.55
CA ASP A 115 -26.23 -0.37 8.71
C ASP A 115 -26.97 -0.15 7.39
N GLU A 116 -26.31 0.54 6.46
CA GLU A 116 -26.68 0.62 5.07
C GLU A 116 -25.49 0.34 4.16
N ILE A 117 -25.76 0.11 2.88
CA ILE A 117 -24.71 0.02 1.87
C ILE A 117 -24.24 1.42 1.51
N ILE A 118 -22.99 1.71 1.87
CA ILE A 118 -22.30 2.93 1.47
C ILE A 118 -21.40 2.59 0.29
N LEU A 119 -21.63 3.26 -0.84
CA LEU A 119 -20.74 3.20 -2.00
C LEU A 119 -20.19 4.61 -2.24
N GLU A 120 -18.88 4.76 -2.17
CA GLU A 120 -18.19 6.02 -2.37
C GLU A 120 -17.16 5.87 -3.50
N GLU A 121 -17.29 6.67 -4.56
CA GLU A 121 -16.30 6.71 -5.64
C GLU A 121 -15.00 7.36 -5.17
N VAL A 122 -13.88 6.83 -5.64
CA VAL A 122 -12.54 7.31 -5.31
C VAL A 122 -11.80 7.66 -6.58
N GLU A 123 -11.22 8.86 -6.62
CA GLU A 123 -10.39 9.29 -7.74
C GLU A 123 -8.95 8.80 -7.60
N ARG A 124 -8.37 8.35 -8.72
CA ARG A 124 -6.95 8.03 -8.80
C ARG A 124 -6.12 9.30 -8.56
N PRO A 125 -5.15 9.29 -7.63
CA PRO A 125 -4.23 10.40 -7.49
C PRO A 125 -3.47 10.64 -8.80
N LYS A 126 -3.42 11.90 -9.25
CA LYS A 126 -2.65 12.28 -10.44
C LYS A 126 -1.16 12.24 -10.10
N ARG A 127 -0.42 11.35 -10.77
CA ARG A 127 1.04 11.26 -10.60
C ARG A 127 1.77 11.12 -11.92
N ASN A 128 2.93 11.76 -11.98
CA ASN A 128 3.92 11.56 -13.03
C ASN A 128 4.72 10.30 -12.70
N ILE A 129 4.15 9.13 -12.96
CA ILE A 129 4.85 7.86 -12.77
C ILE A 129 5.84 7.71 -13.92
N ASN A 130 7.11 7.95 -13.67
CA ASN A 130 8.17 7.61 -14.62
C ASN A 130 8.45 6.10 -14.52
N SER A 131 7.92 5.34 -15.48
CA SER A 131 8.10 3.89 -15.57
C SER A 131 9.40 3.46 -16.26
N SER A 132 10.26 4.42 -16.65
CA SER A 132 11.53 4.06 -17.28
C SER A 132 12.44 3.31 -16.32
N VAL A 133 12.98 2.19 -16.79
CA VAL A 133 14.00 1.44 -16.07
C VAL A 133 15.23 2.33 -15.98
N THR A 134 15.62 2.67 -14.76
CA THR A 134 16.81 3.47 -14.52
C THR A 134 18.02 2.54 -14.45
N GLN A 135 19.06 2.84 -15.23
CA GLN A 135 20.33 2.12 -15.16
C GLN A 135 21.15 2.61 -13.97
N ALA A 136 21.90 1.69 -13.35
CA ALA A 136 22.76 2.04 -12.24
C ALA A 136 23.88 2.99 -12.70
N LYS A 137 24.09 4.07 -11.96
CA LYS A 137 25.16 5.04 -12.16
C LYS A 137 25.78 5.37 -10.81
N LYS A 138 27.06 5.04 -10.63
CA LYS A 138 27.77 5.30 -9.37
C LYS A 138 27.73 6.80 -9.04
N SER A 139 27.26 7.12 -7.84
CA SER A 139 27.30 8.49 -7.29
C SER A 139 28.57 8.68 -6.45
N ASN A 140 29.10 9.89 -6.45
CA ASN A 140 30.18 10.32 -5.53
C ASN A 140 29.64 11.21 -4.40
N GLU A 141 28.32 11.39 -4.32
CA GLU A 141 27.72 12.20 -3.26
C GLU A 141 27.79 11.51 -1.88
N PRO A 142 27.85 12.26 -0.77
CA PRO A 142 27.77 11.68 0.56
C PRO A 142 26.48 10.88 0.77
N ILE A 143 26.55 9.75 1.49
CA ILE A 143 25.41 8.85 1.74
C ILE A 143 24.23 9.61 2.37
N SER A 144 24.47 10.54 3.29
CA SER A 144 23.43 11.36 3.91
C SER A 144 22.68 12.25 2.90
N SER A 145 23.39 12.84 1.93
CA SER A 145 22.80 13.61 0.83
C SER A 145 21.95 12.73 -0.07
N LEU A 146 22.49 11.55 -0.44
CA LEU A 146 21.79 10.57 -1.25
C LEU A 146 20.51 10.09 -0.58
N LEU A 147 20.56 9.74 0.71
CA LEU A 147 19.40 9.29 1.47
C LEU A 147 18.31 10.35 1.51
N LYS A 148 18.67 11.62 1.74
CA LYS A 148 17.71 12.74 1.73
C LYS A 148 17.05 12.92 0.37
N ARG A 149 17.84 12.88 -0.71
CA ARG A 149 17.33 12.97 -2.08
C ARG A 149 16.43 11.78 -2.42
N ALA A 150 16.87 10.56 -2.09
CA ALA A 150 16.11 9.33 -2.30
C ALA A 150 14.79 9.35 -1.53
N ALA A 151 14.79 9.75 -0.27
CA ALA A 151 13.57 9.86 0.54
C ALA A 151 12.56 10.82 -0.09
N ASN A 152 13.01 11.99 -0.55
CA ASN A 152 12.14 12.95 -1.24
C ASN A 152 11.57 12.37 -2.54
N GLU A 153 12.41 11.76 -3.39
CA GLU A 153 11.97 11.22 -4.67
C GLU A 153 11.00 10.04 -4.50
N VAL A 154 11.29 9.14 -3.56
CA VAL A 154 10.42 8.02 -3.19
C VAL A 154 9.09 8.55 -2.64
N PHE A 155 9.12 9.60 -1.81
CA PHE A 155 7.90 10.23 -1.30
C PHE A 155 7.11 10.96 -2.39
N GLU A 156 7.74 11.62 -3.35
CA GLU A 156 7.03 12.21 -4.49
C GLU A 156 6.35 11.13 -5.36
N TYR A 157 6.99 9.96 -5.49
CA TYR A 157 6.46 8.83 -6.25
C TYR A 157 5.29 8.13 -5.54
N PHE A 158 5.43 7.82 -4.24
CA PHE A 158 4.45 7.04 -3.46
C PHE A 158 3.47 7.89 -2.66
N GLY A 159 3.83 9.11 -2.29
CA GLY A 159 3.05 10.02 -1.45
C GLY A 159 2.50 9.38 -0.19
N VAL A 160 1.50 10.03 0.40
CA VAL A 160 1.00 9.65 1.72
C VAL A 160 0.19 8.36 1.71
N GLU A 161 -0.44 8.01 0.60
CA GLU A 161 -1.39 6.90 0.47
C GLU A 161 -0.74 5.56 0.81
N PHE A 162 0.53 5.39 0.43
CA PHE A 162 1.30 4.17 0.70
C PHE A 162 1.76 4.05 2.17
N LEU A 163 1.64 5.09 2.99
CA LEU A 163 1.93 5.03 4.43
C LEU A 163 0.78 4.40 5.24
N TYR A 164 -0.47 4.66 4.82
CA TYR A 164 -1.68 4.22 5.54
C TYR A 164 -2.06 2.77 5.27
N ARG A 165 -1.23 2.05 4.52
CA ARG A 165 -1.49 0.66 4.25
C ARG A 165 -1.20 -0.19 5.50
N GLU A 166 -2.21 -0.89 5.97
CA GLU A 166 -2.05 -1.93 6.97
C GLU A 166 -1.33 -3.13 6.33
N THR A 167 -0.17 -3.49 6.87
CA THR A 167 0.47 -4.79 6.61
C THR A 167 0.44 -5.62 7.90
N LYS A 168 0.71 -6.93 7.79
CA LYS A 168 0.88 -7.79 8.98
C LYS A 168 2.05 -7.36 9.87
N GLU A 169 2.94 -6.49 9.37
CA GLU A 169 4.20 -6.07 10.01
C GLU A 169 4.18 -4.58 10.44
N GLY A 170 3.10 -3.83 10.18
CA GLY A 170 2.94 -2.43 10.60
C GLY A 170 2.44 -1.49 9.50
N LYS A 171 2.70 -0.18 9.68
CA LYS A 171 2.43 0.88 8.67
C LYS A 171 3.36 0.70 7.47
N GLY A 172 2.97 1.20 6.28
CA GLY A 172 3.62 0.94 4.98
C GLY A 172 5.07 1.45 4.77
N SER A 173 5.82 1.73 5.84
CA SER A 173 7.23 2.19 5.82
C SER A 173 8.17 1.21 5.11
N GLU A 174 7.84 -0.08 5.07
CA GLU A 174 8.66 -1.08 4.39
C GLU A 174 8.79 -0.78 2.88
N ILE A 175 7.70 -0.36 2.23
CA ILE A 175 7.69 0.01 0.81
C ILE A 175 8.66 1.18 0.55
N PHE A 176 8.66 2.18 1.44
CA PHE A 176 9.58 3.31 1.37
C PHE A 176 11.02 2.86 1.59
N SER A 177 11.28 2.02 2.59
CA SER A 177 12.63 1.50 2.85
C SER A 177 13.15 0.66 1.67
N ASN A 178 12.31 -0.17 1.07
CA ASN A 178 12.66 -0.99 -0.09
C ASN A 178 12.93 -0.12 -1.32
N ALA A 179 12.15 0.95 -1.53
CA ALA A 179 12.33 1.91 -2.62
C ALA A 179 13.59 2.80 -2.44
N ILE A 180 13.86 3.28 -1.23
CA ILE A 180 15.14 3.94 -0.92
C ILE A 180 16.30 2.97 -1.16
N GLY A 181 16.12 1.69 -0.80
CA GLY A 181 17.06 0.64 -1.12
C GLY A 181 17.26 0.38 -2.62
N VAL A 182 16.30 0.71 -3.48
CA VAL A 182 16.47 0.74 -4.94
C VAL A 182 17.35 1.94 -5.33
N GLU A 183 17.08 3.13 -4.80
CA GLU A 183 17.91 4.32 -5.05
C GLU A 183 19.38 4.09 -4.69
N LEU A 184 19.66 3.54 -3.50
CA LEU A 184 21.02 3.24 -3.07
C LEU A 184 21.73 2.30 -4.08
N ARG A 185 21.07 1.20 -4.48
CA ARG A 185 21.62 0.25 -5.45
C ARG A 185 21.84 0.87 -6.83
N LEU A 186 20.88 1.67 -7.31
CA LEU A 186 21.01 2.40 -8.57
C LEU A 186 22.16 3.42 -8.52
N ASN A 187 22.50 3.94 -7.35
CA ASN A 187 23.63 4.86 -7.16
C ASN A 187 24.95 4.14 -6.81
N GLY A 188 24.98 2.80 -6.87
CA GLY A 188 26.16 1.98 -6.59
C GLY A 188 26.56 1.92 -5.11
N ILE A 189 25.61 2.16 -4.20
CA ILE A 189 25.81 2.07 -2.76
C ILE A 189 25.38 0.70 -2.27
N GLU A 190 26.32 -0.02 -1.66
CA GLU A 190 26.07 -1.30 -0.99
C GLU A 190 25.52 -1.05 0.42
N TYR A 191 24.56 -1.88 0.82
CA TYR A 191 24.03 -1.93 2.18
C TYR A 191 23.50 -3.31 2.49
N SER A 192 23.27 -3.59 3.76
CA SER A 192 22.55 -4.76 4.23
C SER A 192 21.44 -4.36 5.21
N LYS A 193 20.42 -5.20 5.36
CA LYS A 193 19.52 -5.15 6.53
C LYS A 193 20.17 -5.98 7.63
N ALA A 194 20.25 -5.45 8.84
CA ALA A 194 20.84 -6.17 9.97
C ALA A 194 19.99 -6.02 11.22
N THR A 195 19.95 -7.09 12.01
CA THR A 195 19.32 -7.13 13.33
C THR A 195 20.39 -7.48 14.36
N PHE A 196 20.54 -6.62 15.36
CA PHE A 196 21.49 -6.76 16.43
C PHE A 196 20.77 -7.18 17.71
N PRO A 197 21.23 -8.23 18.42
CA PRO A 197 20.61 -8.62 19.68
C PRO A 197 20.95 -7.59 20.77
N ILE A 198 19.92 -7.09 21.45
CA ILE A 198 20.08 -6.34 22.69
C ILE A 198 20.22 -7.35 23.82
N CYS A 199 21.34 -7.34 24.53
CA CYS A 199 21.65 -8.31 25.57
C CYS A 199 21.76 -7.66 26.95
N TYR A 200 21.11 -8.25 27.96
CA TYR A 200 21.34 -7.95 29.38
C TYR A 200 22.07 -9.13 30.01
N LYS A 201 23.30 -8.90 30.51
CA LYS A 201 24.16 -9.94 31.11
C LYS A 201 24.33 -11.17 30.18
N ASN A 202 24.61 -10.94 28.90
CA ASN A 202 24.72 -11.96 27.84
C ASN A 202 23.44 -12.75 27.54
N HIS A 203 22.30 -12.37 28.14
CA HIS A 203 20.99 -12.89 27.75
C HIS A 203 20.34 -11.91 26.77
N LYS A 204 20.00 -12.39 25.57
CA LYS A 204 19.21 -11.60 24.61
C LYS A 204 17.87 -11.24 25.24
N VAL A 205 17.56 -9.95 25.27
CA VAL A 205 16.31 -9.38 25.80
C VAL A 205 15.45 -8.73 24.72
N ALA A 206 16.05 -8.27 23.64
CA ALA A 206 15.35 -7.66 22.51
C ALA A 206 16.20 -7.73 21.22
N ASP A 207 15.63 -7.24 20.12
CA ASP A 207 16.28 -7.08 18.82
C ASP A 207 16.21 -5.61 18.40
N LEU A 208 17.32 -5.10 17.85
CA LEU A 208 17.39 -3.81 17.21
C LEU A 208 17.65 -4.01 15.72
N SER A 209 16.75 -3.53 14.85
CA SER A 209 16.87 -3.71 13.40
C SER A 209 17.10 -2.39 12.71
N PHE A 210 17.99 -2.38 11.71
CA PHE A 210 18.22 -1.24 10.82
C PHE A 210 17.83 -1.57 9.38
N ASN A 211 17.17 -0.63 8.70
CA ASN A 211 16.88 -0.77 7.28
C ASN A 211 18.15 -0.79 6.42
N PHE A 212 19.18 -0.02 6.81
CA PHE A 212 20.43 0.09 6.07
C PHE A 212 21.61 0.07 7.03
N VAL A 213 22.52 -0.88 6.82
CA VAL A 213 23.86 -0.93 7.42
C VAL A 213 24.88 -0.88 6.28
N PHE A 214 25.73 0.15 6.31
CA PHE A 214 26.72 0.43 5.27
C PHE A 214 28.08 -0.20 5.61
N PRO A 215 28.96 -0.47 4.61
CA PRO A 215 30.26 -1.10 4.84
C PRO A 215 31.21 -0.32 5.77
N ASN A 216 31.02 0.99 5.90
CA ASN A 216 31.78 1.85 6.81
C ASN A 216 31.26 1.80 8.26
N GLY A 217 30.22 1.02 8.55
CA GLY A 217 29.61 0.90 9.87
C GLY A 217 28.51 1.93 10.17
N GLU A 218 28.26 2.88 9.28
CA GLU A 218 27.12 3.79 9.41
C GLU A 218 25.80 3.03 9.25
N VAL A 219 24.75 3.52 9.89
CA VAL A 219 23.41 2.93 9.84
C VAL A 219 22.37 3.98 9.49
N ALA A 220 21.27 3.55 8.88
CA ALA A 220 20.10 4.40 8.65
C ALA A 220 18.80 3.62 8.85
N GLN A 221 17.80 4.32 9.39
CA GLN A 221 16.47 3.82 9.67
C GLN A 221 15.43 4.70 8.99
N VAL A 222 14.38 4.09 8.46
CA VAL A 222 13.22 4.75 7.87
C VAL A 222 12.05 4.62 8.83
N SER A 223 11.54 5.76 9.27
CA SER A 223 10.34 5.86 10.09
C SER A 223 9.30 6.75 9.43
N SER A 224 8.03 6.46 9.69
CA SER A 224 6.91 7.34 9.39
C SER A 224 6.51 8.06 10.66
N TYR A 225 6.17 9.34 10.56
CA TYR A 225 5.74 10.15 11.70
C TYR A 225 4.47 10.94 11.32
N GLU A 226 3.64 11.23 12.31
CA GLU A 226 2.40 12.00 12.12
C GLU A 226 2.61 13.49 12.37
N ASP A 227 3.51 13.83 13.28
CA ASP A 227 3.86 15.21 13.61
C ASP A 227 5.37 15.42 13.78
N LYS A 228 5.77 16.66 14.03
CA LYS A 228 7.18 17.04 14.17
C LYS A 228 7.77 16.67 15.52
N GLU A 229 6.96 16.55 16.57
CA GLU A 229 7.43 16.23 17.92
C GLU A 229 7.94 14.77 17.92
N GLU A 230 7.21 13.87 17.28
CA GLU A 230 7.61 12.47 17.06
C GLU A 230 8.96 12.36 16.31
N VAL A 231 9.27 13.29 15.41
CA VAL A 231 10.58 13.32 14.73
C VAL A 231 11.70 13.66 15.70
N GLU A 232 11.50 14.66 16.56
CA GLU A 232 12.51 15.09 17.54
C GLU A 232 12.77 13.99 18.59
N GLU A 233 11.72 13.34 19.07
CA GLU A 233 11.82 12.19 19.98
C GLU A 233 12.59 11.03 19.35
N ASN A 234 12.22 10.63 18.12
CA ASN A 234 12.92 9.57 17.40
C ASN A 234 14.40 9.90 17.17
N LEU A 235 14.72 11.17 16.86
CA LEU A 235 16.11 11.60 16.67
C LEU A 235 16.91 11.57 17.97
N GLU A 236 16.31 11.91 19.11
CA GLU A 236 16.97 11.78 20.42
C GLU A 236 17.21 10.31 20.78
N GLU A 237 16.23 9.43 20.58
CA GLU A 237 16.40 8.00 20.80
C GLU A 237 17.48 7.40 19.89
N PHE A 238 17.55 7.84 18.62
CA PHE A 238 18.50 7.31 17.66
C PHE A 238 19.97 7.57 18.03
N LYS A 239 20.26 8.58 18.86
CA LYS A 239 21.64 8.89 19.33
C LYS A 239 22.21 7.83 20.26
N TYR A 240 21.38 6.96 20.83
CA TYR A 240 21.81 5.92 21.77
C TYR A 240 22.14 4.59 21.09
N TYR A 241 21.94 4.50 19.78
CA TYR A 241 22.19 3.31 18.96
C TYR A 241 23.39 3.51 18.02
#